data_AF-A0A8J6XUI8-F1
#
_entry.id   AF-A0A8J6XUI8-F1
#
_cell.length_a   1.000
_cell.length_b   1.000
_cell.length_c   1.000
_cell.angle_alpha   90.00
_cell.angle_beta   90.00
_cell.angle_gamma   90.00
#
_symmetry.space_group_name_H-M   'P 1'
#
loop_
_entity.id
_entity.type
_entity.pdbx_description
1 polymer ?
#
loop_
_entity_poly.entity_id
_entity_poly.type
_entity_poly.pdbx_seq_one_letter_code
_entity_poly.pdbx_strand_id
1 'polypeptide(L)' 'MGMMKEFKDFAMKGNVVDMAVGIIIGAAFGKIIASFVGDVLMPPIGMMLGGMDFSTMAYTL' A
#
# COMPACT_ATOMS: atom_id res chain seq x y z
N MET A 1 -12.26 31.22 -21.85
CA MET A 1 -12.65 30.34 -20.73
C MET A 1 -11.34 29.85 -20.11
N GLY A 2 -11.18 29.91 -18.79
CA GLY A 2 -9.88 29.63 -18.15
C GLY A 2 -9.65 28.13 -17.96
N MET A 3 -8.40 27.70 -18.15
CA MET A 3 -7.91 26.33 -17.95
C MET A 3 -8.38 25.69 -16.62
N MET A 4 -8.56 26.50 -15.56
CA MET A 4 -9.01 26.01 -14.26
C MET A 4 -10.46 25.50 -14.25
N LYS A 5 -11.30 26.04 -15.14
CA LYS A 5 -12.69 25.59 -15.30
C LYS A 5 -12.75 24.29 -16.09
N GLU A 6 -11.95 24.21 -17.16
CA GLU A 6 -11.78 23.00 -17.98
C GLU A 6 -11.13 21.85 -17.19
N PHE A 7 -10.16 22.13 -16.33
CA PHE A 7 -9.56 21.15 -15.43
C PHE A 7 -10.56 20.64 -14.40
N LYS A 8 -11.39 21.51 -13.83
CA LYS A 8 -12.48 21.09 -12.94
C LYS A 8 -13.46 20.18 -13.66
N ASP A 9 -13.91 20.57 -14.85
CA ASP A 9 -14.84 19.76 -15.65
C ASP A 9 -14.22 18.42 -16.08
N PHE A 10 -12.91 18.39 -16.34
CA PHE A 10 -12.14 17.17 -16.59
C PHE A 10 -12.01 16.28 -15.35
N ALA A 11 -11.67 16.86 -14.21
CA ALA A 11 -11.48 16.15 -12.94
C ALA A 11 -12.80 15.65 -12.35
N MET A 12 -13.94 16.28 -12.66
CA MET A 12 -15.27 15.80 -12.24
C MET A 12 -15.82 14.66 -13.10
N LYS A 13 -15.08 14.22 -14.14
CA LYS A 13 -15.44 13.01 -14.89
C LYS A 13 -15.24 11.79 -14.00
N GLY A 14 -16.33 11.08 -13.67
CA GLY A 14 -16.31 9.89 -12.83
C GLY A 14 -15.24 8.86 -13.23
N ASN A 15 -15.11 8.56 -14.54
CA ASN A 15 -14.09 7.63 -15.06
C ASN A 15 -12.64 8.03 -14.71
N VAL A 16 -12.33 9.33 -14.64
CA VAL A 16 -10.99 9.82 -14.29
C VAL A 16 -10.74 9.73 -12.78
N VAL A 17 -11.76 10.06 -11.98
CA VAL A 17 -11.70 9.97 -10.52
C VAL A 17 -11.54 8.52 -10.08
N ASP A 18 -12.36 7.61 -10.61
CA ASP A 18 -12.35 6.19 -10.25
C ASP A 18 -11.02 5.53 -10.65
N MET A 19 -10.46 5.91 -11.81
CA MET A 19 -9.13 5.48 -12.23
C MET A 19 -8.04 5.99 -11.28
N ALA A 20 -8.09 7.26 -10.87
CA ALA A 20 -7.13 7.84 -9.94
C ALA A 20 -7.18 7.16 -8.56
N VAL A 21 -8.39 6.90 -8.05
CA VAL A 21 -8.59 6.16 -6.80
C VAL A 21 -8.02 4.74 -6.91
N GLY A 22 -8.27 4.04 -8.02
CA GLY A 22 -7.72 2.71 -8.27
C GLY A 22 -6.19 2.67 -8.25
N ILE A 23 -5.53 3.66 -8.84
CA ILE A 23 -4.06 3.76 -8.85
C ILE A 23 -3.52 4.05 -7.45
N ILE A 24 -4.14 4.97 -6.71
CA ILE A 24 -3.72 5.33 -5.34
C ILE A 24 -3.84 4.11 -4.42
N ILE A 25 -4.96 3.40 -4.48
CA ILE A 25 -5.17 2.17 -3.71
C ILE A 25 -4.15 1.12 -4.16
N GLY A 26 -3.99 0.88 -5.46
CA GLY A 26 -3.01 -0.10 -5.96
C GLY A 26 -1.58 0.17 -5.50
N ALA A 27 -1.15 1.43 -5.50
CA ALA A 27 0.18 1.83 -5.04
C ALA A 27 0.36 1.73 -3.53
N ALA A 28 -0.67 2.04 -2.74
CA ALA A 28 -0.61 2.02 -1.27
C ALA A 28 -0.85 0.62 -0.68
N PHE A 29 -1.68 -0.21 -1.33
CA PHE A 29 -2.14 -1.49 -0.79
C PHE A 29 -1.00 -2.50 -0.58
N GLY A 30 0.04 -2.45 -1.42
CA GLY A 30 1.22 -3.29 -1.23
C GLY A 30 1.92 -3.07 0.12
N LYS A 31 2.01 -1.82 0.60
CA LYS A 31 2.59 -1.53 1.91
C LYS A 31 1.73 -2.06 3.06
N ILE A 32 0.41 -1.98 2.92
CA ILE A 32 -0.55 -2.48 3.91
C ILE A 32 -0.43 -4.01 4.03
N ILE A 33 -0.34 -4.71 2.90
CA ILE A 33 -0.14 -6.16 2.89
C ILE A 33 1.24 -6.51 3.46
N ALA A 34 2.30 -5.77 3.11
CA ALA A 34 3.64 -6.02 3.63
C ALA A 34 3.72 -5.87 5.16
N SER A 35 3.12 -4.81 5.73
CA SER A 35 3.05 -4.65 7.19
C SER A 35 2.18 -5.72 7.84
N PHE A 36 1.05 -6.09 7.23
CA PHE A 36 0.21 -7.16 7.75
C PHE A 36 0.94 -8.51 7.77
N VAL A 37 1.64 -8.85 6.70
CA VAL A 37 2.44 -10.08 6.63
C VAL A 37 3.56 -10.04 7.67
N GLY A 38 4.28 -8.93 7.78
CA GLY A 38 5.42 -8.84 8.69
C GLY A 38 5.07 -8.75 10.17
N ASP A 39 4.05 -7.98 10.51
CA ASP A 39 3.73 -7.68 11.90
C ASP A 39 2.72 -8.68 12.49
N VAL A 40 1.92 -9.34 11.65
CA VAL A 40 0.83 -10.24 12.09
C VAL A 40 1.07 -11.70 11.71
N LEU A 41 1.56 -11.98 10.49
CA LEU A 41 1.74 -13.37 10.03
C LEU A 41 3.13 -13.94 10.32
N MET A 42 4.21 -13.16 10.22
CA MET A 42 5.57 -13.65 10.47
C MET A 42 5.80 -14.12 11.92
N PRO A 43 5.27 -13.50 12.99
CA PRO A 43 5.53 -13.97 14.35
C PRO A 43 4.97 -15.39 14.62
N PRO A 44 3.71 -15.72 14.26
CA PRO A 44 3.18 -17.08 14.41
C PRO A 44 3.88 -18.11 13.51
N ILE A 45 4.21 -17.74 12.27
CA ILE A 45 4.89 -18.64 11.31
C ILE A 45 6.34 -18.89 11.73
N GLY A 46 7.05 -17.88 12.20
CA GLY A 46 8.42 -17.99 12.73
C GLY A 46 8.49 -18.87 13.98
N MET A 47 7.45 -18.84 14.82
CA MET A 47 7.31 -19.77 15.95
C MET A 47 7.07 -21.22 15.50
N MET A 48 6.30 -21.46 14.43
CA MET A 48 6.05 -22.83 13.92
C MET A 48 7.21 -23.42 13.09
N LEU A 49 7.97 -22.61 12.35
CA LEU A 49 9.04 -23.07 11.47
C LEU A 49 10.41 -23.23 12.16
N GLY A 50 10.49 -23.07 13.49
CA GLY A 50 11.66 -23.50 14.27
C GLY A 50 12.54 -22.40 14.87
N GLY A 51 11.97 -21.27 15.30
CA GLY A 51 12.70 -20.30 16.13
C GLY A 51 13.71 -19.43 15.39
N MET A 52 13.64 -19.36 14.05
CA MET A 52 14.28 -18.28 13.31
C MET A 52 13.40 -17.04 13.38
N ASP A 53 13.76 -16.19 14.31
CA ASP A 53 13.14 -14.89 14.52
C ASP A 53 13.62 -13.92 13.42
N PHE A 54 12.95 -13.90 12.28
CA PHE A 54 13.21 -12.94 11.20
C PHE A 54 12.89 -11.49 11.61
N SER A 55 12.32 -11.27 12.80
CA SER A 55 12.16 -9.94 13.40
C SER A 55 13.49 -9.39 13.93
N THR A 56 14.42 -10.26 14.34
CA THR A 56 15.68 -9.84 15.00
C THR A 56 16.86 -9.67 14.03
N MET A 57 16.70 -9.95 12.73
CA MET A 57 17.70 -9.61 11.70
C MET A 57 17.63 -8.14 11.25
N ALA A 58 16.85 -7.31 11.93
CA ALA A 58 16.93 -5.87 11.81
C ALA A 58 17.87 -5.32 12.89
N TYR A 59 19.21 -5.46 12.75
CA TYR A 59 20.19 -4.43 13.20
C TYR A 59 21.64 -4.66 12.73
N THR A 60 22.17 -3.59 12.11
CA THR A 60 23.56 -3.09 12.03
C THR A 60 24.66 -3.90 11.33
N LEU A 61 24.94 -3.49 10.10
CA LEU A 61 26.27 -3.02 9.67
C LEU A 61 26.12 -1.60 9.11
#